data_AF-A0A350WRS6-F1
#
_entry.id   AF-A0A350WRS6-F1
#
_cell.length_a   1.000
_cell.length_b   1.000
_cell.length_c   1.000
_cell.angle_alpha   90.00
_cell.angle_beta   90.00
_cell.angle_gamma   90.00
#
_symmetry.space_group_name_H-M   'P 1'
#
loop_
_entity.id
_entity.type
_entity.pdbx_description
1 polymer ?
#
loop_
_entity_poly.entity_id
_entity_poly.type
_entity_poly.pdbx_seq_one_letter_code
_entity_poly.pdbx_strand_id
1 'polypeptide(L)'
;ALGATLLFALQPVLWGHAFMNPKDTPFLSLFLLSVSFGIHAFDSLKPDSPIDLSPRSKRTLALLTTLWLVSVFGLFIFTQAIHTYIEILVLSAQAGNTNIFSLIAKDINAVPAETYIQRYFVLFLQLRTYYSLLITLILLIAYYKLNPNLPIYLFTVLPAALVLGLSTSTRILGPFAGLLITYYALRTKGKQAILAISMYAVIALMATYLSWPYLWTNPIPRFFQSLQEMSLYPWLGGVIFNGSQYQSTDLPISYLPTLLAIQLTEPVWLLSLAGWVVAVQNKEKKRTLVEVALLWFVIPLLAFIFMRIALYDNFRQILFILPPIFLMAGVAFEAIKNVKWQAVLIVVSLLPGVIGILALHPYEYIYYNQFVGGVNGAKDRFEMDYWAISYREAADYVNSVATPNADVWVEGPAQLFSLFAREDLKIYSSGELDRAESYEYVVTFTRYNFDETVYPEAEIVHVIERDGAVLTVIKKP
;
A
#
# COMPACT_ATOMS: atom_id res chain seq x y z
N ALA A 1 23.53 10.72 0.50
CA ALA A 1 22.81 9.46 0.26
C ALA A 1 22.76 8.62 1.54
N LEU A 2 23.88 8.01 1.99
CA LEU A 2 23.91 7.13 3.17
C LEU A 2 23.23 7.73 4.41
N GLY A 3 23.57 8.96 4.81
CA GLY A 3 22.95 9.61 5.98
C GLY A 3 21.43 9.76 5.87
N ALA A 4 20.89 10.08 4.68
CA ALA A 4 19.43 10.17 4.47
C ALA A 4 18.76 8.78 4.54
N THR A 5 19.39 7.76 3.96
CA THR A 5 18.90 6.38 4.01
C THR A 5 18.89 5.84 5.44
N LEU A 6 19.95 6.07 6.20
CA LEU A 6 20.02 5.67 7.62
C LEU A 6 19.00 6.44 8.45
N LEU A 7 18.82 7.75 8.21
CA LEU A 7 17.84 8.55 8.94
C LEU A 7 16.41 8.06 8.68
N PHE A 8 16.09 7.64 7.45
CA PHE A 8 14.82 7.00 7.10
C PHE A 8 14.67 5.63 7.77
N ALA A 9 15.67 4.75 7.61
CA ALA A 9 15.60 3.38 8.11
C ALA A 9 15.54 3.29 9.64
N LEU A 10 16.14 4.25 10.35
CA LEU A 10 16.19 4.29 11.80
C LEU A 10 15.09 5.16 12.43
N GLN A 11 14.02 5.46 11.69
CA GLN A 11 12.81 6.00 12.31
C GLN A 11 12.08 4.86 13.03
N PRO A 12 11.85 4.95 14.36
CA PRO A 12 11.20 3.86 15.11
C PRO A 12 9.84 3.48 14.53
N VAL A 13 9.01 4.46 14.14
CA VAL A 13 7.70 4.20 13.54
C VAL A 13 7.77 3.44 12.21
N LEU A 14 8.77 3.74 11.37
CA LEU A 14 8.97 3.05 10.10
C LEU A 14 9.56 1.66 10.32
N TRP A 15 10.48 1.53 11.27
CA TRP A 15 11.10 0.28 11.67
C TRP A 15 10.08 -0.69 12.23
N GLY A 16 9.27 -0.29 13.22
CA GLY A 16 8.25 -1.14 13.82
C GLY A 16 7.23 -1.60 12.78
N HIS A 17 6.77 -0.71 11.90
CA HIS A 17 5.90 -1.10 10.79
C HIS A 17 6.54 -2.07 9.79
N ALA A 18 7.87 -2.12 9.67
CA ALA A 18 8.54 -3.06 8.78
C ALA A 18 8.37 -4.53 9.20
N PHE A 19 8.14 -4.80 10.48
CA PHE A 19 8.00 -6.17 11.00
C PHE A 19 6.56 -6.66 11.08
N MET A 20 5.60 -5.75 11.32
CA MET A 20 4.22 -6.15 11.61
C MET A 20 3.18 -5.69 10.59
N ASN A 21 3.48 -4.70 9.74
CA ASN A 21 2.46 -4.15 8.82
C ASN A 21 2.43 -4.94 7.51
N PRO A 22 1.40 -5.77 7.27
CA PRO A 22 1.39 -6.69 6.13
C PRO A 22 1.11 -5.99 4.79
N LYS A 23 0.76 -4.70 4.79
CA LYS A 23 0.28 -4.00 3.59
C LYS A 23 1.03 -2.72 3.28
N ASP A 24 1.23 -1.85 4.26
CA ASP A 24 1.71 -0.48 4.01
C ASP A 24 3.22 -0.44 3.77
N THR A 25 3.98 -1.26 4.49
CA THR A 25 5.43 -1.39 4.31
C THR A 25 5.77 -2.10 2.99
N PRO A 26 5.14 -3.23 2.62
CA PRO A 26 5.30 -3.80 1.27
C PRO A 26 4.93 -2.80 0.17
N PHE A 27 3.84 -2.04 0.33
CA PHE A 27 3.46 -1.00 -0.63
C PHE A 27 4.52 0.09 -0.75
N LEU A 28 4.99 0.67 0.36
CA LEU A 28 6.08 1.65 0.37
C LEU A 28 7.34 1.12 -0.33
N SER A 29 7.68 -0.14 -0.10
CA SER A 29 8.87 -0.78 -0.67
C SER A 29 8.74 -0.93 -2.20
N LEU A 30 7.61 -1.45 -2.67
CA LEU A 30 7.30 -1.54 -4.10
C LEU A 30 7.20 -0.16 -4.76
N PHE A 31 6.65 0.84 -4.06
CA PHE A 31 6.59 2.23 -4.52
C PHE A 31 8.00 2.79 -4.73
N LEU A 32 8.89 2.64 -3.73
CA LEU A 32 10.27 3.09 -3.80
C LEU A 32 11.07 2.38 -4.89
N LEU A 33 10.90 1.06 -5.04
CA LEU A 33 11.51 0.29 -6.12
C LEU A 33 11.02 0.75 -7.49
N SER A 34 9.71 1.03 -7.63
CA SER A 34 9.13 1.55 -8.87
C SER A 34 9.73 2.90 -9.25
N VAL A 35 9.86 3.82 -8.29
CA VAL A 35 10.50 5.12 -8.51
C VAL A 35 11.99 4.97 -8.84
N SER A 36 12.72 4.15 -8.08
CA SER A 36 14.15 3.92 -8.30
C SER A 36 14.44 3.31 -9.68
N PHE A 37 13.79 2.18 -10.00
CA PHE A 37 13.96 1.52 -11.30
C PHE A 37 13.43 2.37 -12.45
N GLY A 38 12.36 3.13 -12.25
CA GLY A 38 11.84 4.06 -13.26
C GLY A 38 12.87 5.15 -13.61
N ILE A 39 13.44 5.81 -12.61
CA ILE A 39 14.49 6.83 -12.82
C ILE A 39 15.69 6.20 -13.55
N HIS A 40 16.20 5.07 -13.06
CA HIS A 40 17.33 4.37 -13.68
C HIS A 40 17.05 3.94 -15.13
N ALA A 41 15.86 3.43 -15.42
CA ALA A 41 15.45 3.04 -16.76
C ALA A 41 15.48 4.24 -17.71
N PHE A 42 14.81 5.34 -17.34
CA PHE A 42 14.73 6.53 -18.19
C PHE A 42 16.05 7.31 -18.31
N ASP A 43 16.94 7.22 -17.33
CA ASP A 43 18.31 7.76 -17.45
C ASP A 43 19.14 6.96 -18.44
N SER A 44 19.01 5.63 -18.41
CA SER A 44 19.75 4.70 -19.29
C SER A 44 19.32 4.76 -20.75
N LEU A 45 18.06 5.15 -20.99
CA LEU A 45 17.57 5.39 -22.35
C LEU A 45 18.29 6.60 -22.96
N LYS A 46 19.15 6.35 -23.95
CA LYS A 46 19.77 7.43 -24.71
C LYS A 46 18.68 8.17 -25.50
N PRO A 47 18.75 9.51 -25.59
CA PRO A 47 17.94 10.25 -26.55
C PRO A 47 18.41 9.84 -27.96
N ASP A 48 17.77 8.81 -28.52
CA ASP A 48 18.06 8.42 -29.89
C ASP A 48 17.57 9.51 -30.84
N SER A 49 18.29 9.69 -31.95
CA SER A 49 17.76 10.38 -33.12
C SER A 49 16.37 9.81 -33.43
N PRO A 50 15.34 10.64 -33.60
CA PRO A 50 14.00 10.15 -33.89
C PRO A 50 14.09 9.17 -35.07
N ILE A 51 13.61 7.95 -34.86
CA ILE A 51 13.59 6.94 -35.92
C ILE A 51 12.81 7.55 -37.08
N ASP A 52 13.50 7.76 -38.20
CA ASP A 52 12.92 8.35 -39.39
C ASP A 52 12.05 7.30 -40.11
N LEU A 53 10.95 6.94 -39.44
CA LEU A 53 9.94 6.09 -40.03
C LEU A 53 9.26 6.85 -41.16
N SER A 54 9.15 6.18 -42.32
CA SER A 54 8.39 6.71 -43.44
C SER A 54 6.97 7.11 -43.00
N PRO A 55 6.35 8.15 -43.58
CA PRO A 55 4.98 8.55 -43.25
C PRO A 55 3.98 7.39 -43.36
N ARG A 56 4.21 6.46 -44.30
CA ARG A 56 3.42 5.23 -44.44
C ARG A 56 3.58 4.31 -43.24
N SER A 57 4.81 4.01 -42.83
CA SER A 57 5.08 3.18 -41.65
C SER A 57 4.49 3.76 -40.37
N LYS A 58 4.57 5.09 -40.18
CA LYS A 58 3.93 5.79 -39.05
C LYS A 58 2.41 5.61 -39.05
N ARG A 59 1.75 5.80 -40.21
CA ARG A 59 0.30 5.59 -40.35
C ARG A 59 -0.10 4.13 -40.10
N THR A 60 0.66 3.18 -40.65
CA THR A 60 0.40 1.75 -40.43
C THR A 60 0.53 1.37 -38.97
N LEU A 61 1.59 1.80 -38.27
CA LEU A 61 1.75 1.54 -36.84
C LEU A 61 0.66 2.20 -36.00
N ALA A 62 0.29 3.44 -36.32
CA ALA A 62 -0.81 4.12 -35.64
C ALA A 62 -2.13 3.35 -35.81
N LEU A 63 -2.42 2.88 -37.03
CA LEU A 63 -3.61 2.08 -37.32
C LEU A 63 -3.58 0.73 -36.61
N LEU A 64 -2.46 -0.01 -36.65
CA LEU A 64 -2.32 -1.28 -35.93
C LEU A 64 -2.44 -1.09 -34.41
N THR A 65 -1.84 -0.04 -33.87
CA THR A 65 -1.94 0.30 -32.44
C THR A 65 -3.38 0.66 -32.07
N THR A 66 -4.09 1.41 -32.93
CA THR A 66 -5.49 1.77 -32.72
C THR A 66 -6.39 0.52 -32.77
N LEU A 67 -6.19 -0.35 -33.75
CA LEU A 67 -6.93 -1.61 -33.85
C LEU A 67 -6.67 -2.51 -32.64
N TRP A 68 -5.42 -2.62 -32.21
CA TRP A 68 -5.05 -3.34 -31.00
C TRP A 68 -5.70 -2.75 -29.75
N LEU A 69 -5.66 -1.42 -29.58
CA LEU A 69 -6.32 -0.73 -28.46
C LEU A 69 -7.82 -1.03 -28.45
N VAL A 70 -8.49 -0.82 -29.59
CA VAL A 70 -9.93 -1.04 -29.71
C VAL A 70 -10.29 -2.50 -29.48
N SER A 71 -9.52 -3.47 -29.99
CA SER A 71 -9.82 -4.89 -29.82
C SER A 71 -9.57 -5.37 -28.40
N VAL A 72 -8.42 -5.05 -27.81
CA VAL A 72 -8.07 -5.48 -26.45
C VAL A 72 -8.96 -4.78 -25.44
N PHE A 73 -8.99 -3.44 -25.42
CA PHE A 73 -9.82 -2.69 -24.46
C PHE A 73 -11.30 -2.91 -24.70
N GLY A 74 -11.74 -3.08 -25.95
CA GLY A 74 -13.13 -3.43 -26.26
C GLY A 74 -13.57 -4.71 -25.56
N LEU A 75 -12.78 -5.79 -25.63
CA LEU A 75 -13.11 -7.04 -24.93
C LEU A 75 -13.19 -6.87 -23.40
N PHE A 76 -12.38 -5.98 -22.82
CA PHE A 76 -12.45 -5.66 -21.40
C PHE A 76 -13.68 -4.81 -21.04
N ILE A 77 -14.01 -3.78 -21.83
CA ILE A 77 -15.18 -2.92 -21.64
C ILE A 77 -16.47 -3.72 -21.77
N PHE A 78 -16.58 -4.59 -22.79
CA PHE A 78 -17.78 -5.38 -23.05
C PHE A 78 -17.86 -6.69 -22.27
N THR A 79 -16.99 -6.91 -21.27
CA THR A 79 -16.97 -8.17 -20.50
C THR A 79 -18.32 -8.46 -19.84
N GLN A 80 -18.97 -7.45 -19.24
CA GLN A 80 -20.29 -7.63 -18.63
C GLN A 80 -21.38 -7.92 -19.69
N ALA A 81 -21.36 -7.22 -20.82
CA ALA A 81 -22.31 -7.46 -21.91
C ALA A 81 -22.17 -8.88 -22.47
N ILE A 82 -20.95 -9.39 -22.58
CA ILE A 82 -20.67 -10.76 -23.02
C ILE A 82 -21.14 -11.78 -21.98
N HIS A 83 -20.98 -11.50 -20.67
CA HIS A 83 -21.54 -12.34 -19.62
C HIS A 83 -23.06 -12.46 -19.75
N THR A 84 -23.77 -11.32 -19.85
CA THR A 84 -25.23 -11.30 -20.04
C THR A 84 -25.64 -12.01 -21.33
N TYR A 85 -24.88 -11.87 -22.40
CA TYR A 85 -25.15 -12.58 -23.65
C TYR A 85 -24.98 -14.10 -23.51
N ILE A 86 -23.96 -14.56 -22.80
CA ILE A 86 -23.77 -15.98 -22.47
C ILE A 86 -24.96 -16.51 -21.67
N GLU A 87 -25.40 -15.77 -20.65
CA GLU A 87 -26.57 -16.09 -19.83
C GLU A 87 -27.84 -16.26 -20.68
N ILE A 88 -28.15 -15.30 -21.54
CA ILE A 88 -29.30 -15.36 -22.45
C ILE A 88 -29.22 -16.61 -23.34
N LEU A 89 -28.05 -16.92 -23.91
CA LEU A 89 -27.88 -18.08 -24.78
C LEU A 89 -28.03 -19.41 -24.03
N VAL A 90 -27.49 -19.52 -22.81
CA VAL A 90 -27.62 -20.74 -21.99
C VAL A 90 -29.09 -20.97 -21.61
N LEU A 91 -29.77 -19.95 -21.11
CA LEU A 91 -31.19 -20.05 -20.73
C LEU A 91 -32.07 -20.36 -21.95
N SER A 92 -31.80 -19.72 -23.09
CA SER A 92 -32.49 -20.00 -24.35
C SER A 92 -32.28 -21.44 -24.81
N ALA A 93 -31.09 -22.00 -24.64
CA ALA A 93 -30.79 -23.37 -25.05
C ALA A 93 -31.45 -24.40 -24.12
N GLN A 94 -31.50 -24.15 -22.81
CA GLN A 94 -32.25 -24.99 -21.85
C GLN A 94 -33.77 -24.93 -22.08
N ALA A 95 -34.28 -23.79 -22.55
CA ALA A 95 -35.67 -23.65 -22.99
C ALA A 95 -35.99 -24.40 -24.31
N GLY A 96 -35.00 -25.07 -24.92
CA GLY A 96 -35.17 -25.89 -26.13
C GLY A 96 -34.95 -25.15 -27.45
N ASN A 97 -34.51 -23.89 -27.43
CA ASN A 97 -34.20 -23.15 -28.66
C ASN A 97 -32.78 -23.50 -29.17
N THR A 98 -32.64 -23.62 -30.49
CA THR A 98 -31.34 -23.95 -31.12
C THR A 98 -30.41 -22.74 -31.14
N ASN A 99 -29.22 -22.88 -30.57
CA ASN A 99 -28.12 -21.92 -30.67
C ASN A 99 -26.75 -22.60 -30.56
N ILE A 100 -25.67 -21.81 -30.51
CA ILE A 100 -24.30 -22.36 -30.45
C ILE A 100 -24.05 -23.27 -29.23
N PHE A 101 -24.66 -22.98 -28.07
CA PHE A 101 -24.48 -23.79 -26.86
C PHE A 101 -25.33 -25.05 -26.87
N SER A 102 -26.52 -25.04 -27.48
CA SER A 102 -27.31 -26.27 -27.67
C SER A 102 -26.61 -27.25 -28.63
N LEU A 103 -25.74 -26.77 -29.52
CA LEU A 103 -24.96 -27.59 -30.46
C LEU A 103 -23.67 -28.16 -29.84
N ILE A 104 -23.11 -27.48 -28.82
CA ILE A 104 -21.84 -27.86 -28.19
C ILE A 104 -22.07 -28.66 -26.90
N ALA A 105 -23.11 -28.35 -26.13
CA ALA A 105 -23.43 -29.04 -24.89
C ALA A 105 -24.13 -30.38 -25.18
N LYS A 106 -23.48 -31.50 -24.81
CA LYS A 106 -24.06 -32.85 -24.98
C LYS A 106 -25.34 -33.07 -24.16
N ASP A 107 -25.44 -32.46 -22.98
CA ASP A 107 -26.63 -32.56 -22.12
C ASP A 107 -26.81 -31.27 -21.30
N ILE A 108 -27.40 -30.26 -21.93
CA ILE A 108 -27.55 -28.91 -21.33
C ILE A 108 -28.53 -28.89 -20.15
N ASN A 109 -29.35 -29.94 -19.98
CA ASN A 109 -30.36 -30.03 -18.92
C ASN A 109 -29.90 -30.86 -17.71
N ALA A 110 -28.78 -31.58 -17.81
CA ALA A 110 -28.24 -32.39 -16.71
C ALA A 110 -27.74 -31.60 -15.50
N VAL A 111 -27.43 -30.30 -15.66
CA VAL A 111 -26.79 -29.47 -14.62
C VAL A 111 -27.45 -28.09 -14.60
N PRO A 112 -27.53 -27.40 -13.45
CA PRO A 112 -28.10 -26.04 -13.38
C PRO A 112 -27.48 -25.07 -14.39
N ALA A 113 -28.32 -24.16 -14.90
CA ALA A 113 -27.92 -23.15 -15.89
C ALA A 113 -26.70 -22.34 -15.43
N GLU A 114 -26.67 -21.99 -14.15
CA GLU A 114 -25.60 -21.20 -13.54
C GLU A 114 -24.22 -21.84 -13.73
N THR A 115 -24.11 -23.16 -13.61
CA THR A 115 -22.85 -23.88 -13.82
C THR A 115 -22.38 -23.76 -15.27
N TYR A 116 -23.30 -23.83 -16.24
CA TYR A 116 -22.98 -23.62 -17.66
C TYR A 116 -22.57 -22.17 -17.94
N ILE A 117 -23.29 -21.19 -17.38
CA ILE A 117 -22.97 -19.77 -17.50
C ILE A 117 -21.55 -19.50 -17.00
N GLN A 118 -21.24 -19.94 -15.78
CA GLN A 118 -19.90 -19.78 -15.20
C GLN A 118 -18.83 -20.45 -16.06
N ARG A 119 -19.07 -21.69 -16.53
CA ARG A 119 -18.12 -22.43 -17.37
C ARG A 119 -17.82 -21.71 -18.69
N TYR A 120 -18.86 -21.27 -19.41
CA TYR A 120 -18.68 -20.56 -20.67
C TYR A 120 -18.09 -19.17 -20.47
N PHE A 121 -18.40 -18.52 -19.35
CA PHE A 121 -17.77 -17.24 -19.00
C PHE A 121 -16.28 -17.41 -18.72
N VAL A 122 -15.87 -18.43 -17.96
CA VAL A 122 -14.44 -18.76 -17.76
C VAL A 122 -13.75 -19.04 -19.09
N LEU A 123 -14.39 -19.81 -19.99
CA LEU A 123 -13.86 -20.05 -21.34
C LEU A 123 -13.67 -18.73 -22.12
N PHE A 124 -14.65 -17.82 -22.05
CA PHE A 124 -14.52 -16.48 -22.64
C PHE A 124 -13.32 -15.71 -22.05
N LEU A 125 -13.15 -15.71 -20.73
CA LEU A 125 -12.02 -15.03 -20.07
C LEU A 125 -10.67 -15.60 -20.53
N GLN A 126 -10.57 -16.92 -20.71
CA GLN A 126 -9.39 -17.59 -21.26
C GLN A 126 -9.14 -17.18 -22.72
N LEU A 127 -10.16 -17.25 -23.58
CA LEU A 127 -10.07 -16.86 -24.99
C LEU A 127 -9.69 -15.39 -25.14
N ARG A 128 -10.30 -14.49 -24.36
CA ARG A 128 -9.95 -13.07 -24.29
C ARG A 128 -8.48 -12.89 -23.96
N THR A 129 -7.96 -13.63 -22.98
CA THR A 129 -6.57 -13.56 -22.55
C THR A 129 -5.62 -14.03 -23.67
N TYR A 130 -5.87 -15.20 -24.26
CA TYR A 130 -5.06 -15.72 -25.37
C TYR A 130 -5.09 -14.80 -26.59
N TYR A 131 -6.27 -14.29 -26.95
CA TYR A 131 -6.42 -13.31 -28.02
C TYR A 131 -5.59 -12.04 -27.74
N SER A 132 -5.70 -11.49 -26.53
CA SER A 132 -4.98 -10.29 -26.13
C SER A 132 -3.47 -10.49 -26.17
N LEU A 133 -2.96 -11.64 -25.70
CA LEU A 133 -1.54 -11.98 -25.78
C LEU A 133 -1.07 -12.12 -27.24
N LEU A 134 -1.83 -12.84 -28.07
CA LEU A 134 -1.50 -13.06 -29.46
C LEU A 134 -1.45 -11.74 -30.25
N ILE A 135 -2.47 -10.89 -30.13
CA ILE A 135 -2.54 -9.64 -30.87
C ILE A 135 -1.50 -8.62 -30.38
N THR A 136 -1.15 -8.65 -29.08
CA THR A 136 -0.02 -7.89 -28.54
C THR A 136 1.32 -8.37 -29.12
N LEU A 137 1.53 -9.69 -29.20
CA LEU A 137 2.73 -10.26 -29.81
C LEU A 137 2.86 -9.87 -31.29
N ILE A 138 1.76 -9.92 -32.05
CA ILE A 138 1.73 -9.49 -33.46
C ILE A 138 2.09 -8.01 -33.58
N LEU A 139 1.54 -7.15 -32.71
CA LEU A 139 1.86 -5.73 -32.69
C LEU A 139 3.34 -5.50 -32.36
N LEU A 140 3.89 -6.20 -31.37
CA LEU A 140 5.32 -6.13 -31.01
C LEU A 140 6.23 -6.58 -32.16
N ILE A 141 5.88 -7.65 -32.88
CA ILE A 141 6.61 -8.09 -34.08
C ILE A 141 6.57 -7.02 -35.17
N ALA A 142 5.42 -6.38 -35.39
CA ALA A 142 5.29 -5.29 -36.37
C ALA A 142 6.13 -4.06 -35.97
N TYR A 143 6.13 -3.68 -34.69
CA TYR A 143 6.98 -2.62 -34.18
C TYR A 143 8.47 -3.00 -34.28
N TYR A 144 8.86 -4.24 -33.97
CA TYR A 144 10.25 -4.69 -34.04
C TYR A 144 10.80 -4.64 -35.48
N LYS A 145 10.00 -5.07 -36.46
CA LYS A 145 10.39 -4.99 -37.88
C LYS A 145 10.66 -3.56 -38.36
N LEU A 146 10.01 -2.58 -37.73
CA LEU A 146 10.13 -1.16 -38.09
C LEU A 146 11.12 -0.40 -37.19
N ASN A 147 11.35 -0.91 -35.98
CA ASN A 147 12.24 -0.33 -34.97
C ASN A 147 13.04 -1.47 -34.30
N PRO A 148 14.26 -1.76 -34.80
CA PRO A 148 15.13 -2.79 -34.23
C PRO A 148 15.55 -2.51 -32.78
N ASN A 149 15.49 -1.25 -32.31
CA ASN A 149 15.82 -0.89 -30.94
C ASN A 149 14.68 -1.17 -29.94
N LEU A 150 13.48 -1.55 -30.40
CA LEU A 150 12.32 -1.84 -29.55
C LEU A 150 12.64 -2.79 -28.36
N PRO A 151 13.39 -3.90 -28.53
CA PRO A 151 13.71 -4.79 -27.42
C PRO A 151 14.54 -4.09 -26.34
N ILE A 152 15.45 -3.19 -26.73
CA ILE A 152 16.25 -2.42 -25.77
C ILE A 152 15.34 -1.58 -24.88
N TYR A 153 14.41 -0.83 -25.49
CA TYR A 153 13.45 -0.04 -24.73
C TYR A 153 12.59 -0.92 -23.83
N LEU A 154 12.06 -2.03 -24.37
CA LEU A 154 11.21 -2.97 -23.65
C LEU A 154 11.93 -3.53 -22.41
N PHE A 155 13.11 -4.12 -22.58
CA PHE A 155 13.87 -4.72 -21.48
C PHE A 155 14.39 -3.67 -20.49
N THR A 156 14.62 -2.42 -20.93
CA THR A 156 15.04 -1.33 -20.03
C THR A 156 13.90 -0.90 -19.10
N VAL A 157 12.66 -0.78 -19.61
CA VAL A 157 11.51 -0.34 -18.79
C VAL A 157 10.80 -1.48 -18.06
N LEU A 158 11.02 -2.73 -18.49
CA LEU A 158 10.32 -3.92 -17.99
C LEU A 158 10.40 -4.06 -16.45
N PRO A 159 11.57 -4.01 -15.78
CA PRO A 159 11.63 -4.14 -14.33
C PRO A 159 10.82 -3.07 -13.61
N ALA A 160 10.95 -1.81 -14.03
CA ALA A 160 10.23 -0.69 -13.44
C ALA A 160 8.69 -0.83 -13.60
N ALA A 161 8.25 -1.29 -14.78
CA ALA A 161 6.84 -1.47 -15.09
C ALA A 161 6.21 -2.65 -14.33
N LEU A 162 6.93 -3.77 -14.20
CA LEU A 162 6.48 -4.91 -13.39
C LEU A 162 6.29 -4.52 -11.93
N VAL A 163 7.27 -3.81 -11.36
CA VAL A 163 7.20 -3.32 -9.98
C VAL A 163 6.07 -2.29 -9.80
N LEU A 164 5.83 -1.41 -10.78
CA LEU A 164 4.67 -0.50 -10.74
C LEU A 164 3.34 -1.29 -10.69
N GLY A 165 3.23 -2.36 -11.49
CA GLY A 165 2.04 -3.20 -11.49
C GLY A 165 1.80 -3.91 -10.15
N LEU A 166 2.86 -4.46 -9.55
CA LEU A 166 2.81 -5.07 -8.20
C LEU A 166 2.50 -4.04 -7.11
N SER A 167 3.04 -2.82 -7.23
CA SER A 167 2.72 -1.71 -6.33
C SER A 167 1.22 -1.38 -6.39
N THR A 168 0.66 -1.33 -7.60
CA THR A 168 -0.76 -1.04 -7.85
C THR A 168 -1.69 -2.14 -7.31
N SER A 169 -1.31 -3.42 -7.42
CA SER A 169 -2.11 -4.51 -6.86
C SER A 169 -2.00 -4.62 -5.33
N THR A 170 -0.93 -4.10 -4.72
CA THR A 170 -0.78 -4.01 -3.26
C THR A 170 -1.67 -2.89 -2.68
N ARG A 171 -1.67 -1.70 -3.30
CA ARG A 171 -2.60 -0.61 -3.01
C ARG A 171 -2.95 0.18 -4.26
N ILE A 172 -4.20 0.61 -4.34
CA ILE A 172 -4.76 1.38 -5.46
C ILE A 172 -4.04 2.71 -5.73
N LEU A 173 -3.26 3.24 -4.78
CA LEU A 173 -2.43 4.44 -4.97
C LEU A 173 -1.08 4.16 -5.66
N GLY A 174 -0.74 2.91 -5.96
CA GLY A 174 0.48 2.55 -6.70
C GLY A 174 0.71 3.29 -8.02
N PRO A 175 -0.31 3.60 -8.85
CA PRO A 175 -0.15 4.36 -10.09
C PRO A 175 0.49 5.74 -9.89
N PHE A 176 0.46 6.29 -8.68
CA PHE A 176 1.13 7.55 -8.36
C PHE A 176 2.66 7.48 -8.57
N ALA A 177 3.32 6.35 -8.31
CA ALA A 177 4.73 6.16 -8.66
C ALA A 177 4.94 6.29 -10.18
N GLY A 178 4.04 5.72 -10.97
CA GLY A 178 4.05 5.83 -12.43
C GLY A 178 3.87 7.27 -12.92
N LEU A 179 3.05 8.07 -12.24
CA LEU A 179 2.90 9.50 -12.53
C LEU A 179 4.18 10.28 -12.24
N LEU A 180 4.87 10.00 -11.12
CA LEU A 180 6.17 10.61 -10.81
C LEU A 180 7.22 10.27 -11.88
N ILE A 181 7.29 9.01 -12.31
CA ILE A 181 8.20 8.56 -13.37
C ILE A 181 7.85 9.17 -14.72
N THR A 182 6.57 9.26 -15.05
CA THR A 182 6.10 9.91 -16.29
C THR A 182 6.50 11.38 -16.31
N TYR A 183 6.28 12.10 -15.21
CA TYR A 183 6.73 13.48 -15.05
C TYR A 183 8.25 13.60 -15.20
N TYR A 184 9.02 12.77 -14.49
CA TYR A 184 10.48 12.74 -14.57
C TYR A 184 10.98 12.51 -16.00
N ALA A 185 10.45 11.50 -16.68
CA ALA A 185 10.84 11.14 -18.04
C ALA A 185 10.51 12.25 -19.06
N LEU A 186 9.34 12.87 -18.97
CA LEU A 186 8.97 14.01 -19.81
C LEU A 186 9.84 15.23 -19.50
N ARG A 187 10.20 15.45 -18.24
CA ARG A 187 11.03 16.58 -17.81
C ARG A 187 12.48 16.48 -18.31
N THR A 188 13.04 15.27 -18.38
CA THR A 188 14.44 15.02 -18.76
C THR A 188 14.63 14.72 -20.24
N LYS A 189 13.66 14.06 -20.90
CA LYS A 189 13.77 13.61 -22.31
C LYS A 189 12.71 14.23 -23.23
N GLY A 190 11.72 14.95 -22.70
CA GLY A 190 10.65 15.57 -23.49
C GLY A 190 9.81 14.55 -24.26
N LYS A 191 9.41 14.89 -25.49
CA LYS A 191 8.55 14.04 -26.34
C LYS A 191 9.20 12.71 -26.74
N GLN A 192 10.52 12.59 -26.63
CA GLN A 192 11.23 11.34 -26.95
C GLN A 192 10.89 10.20 -25.99
N ALA A 193 10.48 10.52 -24.75
CA ALA A 193 10.09 9.50 -23.77
C ALA A 193 8.72 8.88 -24.04
N ILE A 194 7.87 9.45 -24.91
CA ILE A 194 6.47 9.03 -25.08
C ILE A 194 6.36 7.53 -25.40
N LEU A 195 7.18 7.02 -26.32
CA LEU A 195 7.15 5.60 -26.68
C LEU A 195 7.50 4.70 -25.48
N ALA A 196 8.57 5.03 -24.76
CA ALA A 196 9.00 4.29 -23.57
C ALA A 196 7.99 4.39 -22.41
N ILE A 197 7.36 5.54 -22.20
CA ILE A 197 6.28 5.75 -21.24
C ILE A 197 5.06 4.90 -21.62
N SER A 198 4.69 4.84 -22.91
CA SER A 198 3.58 4.00 -23.36
C SER A 198 3.86 2.52 -23.13
N MET A 199 5.07 2.03 -23.43
CA MET A 199 5.45 0.64 -23.12
C MET A 199 5.45 0.38 -21.61
N TYR A 200 6.03 1.28 -20.82
CA TYR A 200 6.03 1.22 -19.36
C TYR A 200 4.60 1.12 -18.81
N ALA A 201 3.67 1.96 -19.27
CA ALA A 201 2.28 1.96 -18.84
C ALA A 201 1.55 0.67 -19.23
N VAL A 202 1.71 0.18 -20.47
CA VAL A 202 1.06 -1.06 -20.92
C VAL A 202 1.54 -2.26 -20.11
N ILE A 203 2.85 -2.39 -19.89
CA ILE A 203 3.42 -3.48 -19.09
C ILE A 203 2.94 -3.39 -17.64
N ALA A 204 2.89 -2.19 -17.05
CA ALA A 204 2.40 -2.00 -15.69
C ALA A 204 0.91 -2.35 -15.55
N LEU A 205 0.08 -2.00 -16.53
CA LEU A 205 -1.34 -2.40 -16.57
C LEU A 205 -1.48 -3.92 -16.66
N MET A 206 -0.68 -4.57 -17.51
CA MET A 206 -0.66 -6.04 -17.61
C MET A 206 -0.24 -6.68 -16.30
N ALA A 207 0.83 -6.20 -15.67
CA ALA A 207 1.31 -6.69 -14.38
C ALA A 207 0.27 -6.47 -13.26
N THR A 208 -0.42 -5.32 -13.25
CA THR A 208 -1.53 -5.04 -12.32
C THR A 208 -2.66 -6.05 -12.50
N TYR A 209 -3.13 -6.24 -13.74
CA TYR A 209 -4.22 -7.17 -14.04
C TYR A 209 -3.86 -8.61 -13.68
N LEU A 210 -2.66 -9.07 -14.02
CA LEU A 210 -2.21 -10.44 -13.73
C LEU A 210 -2.02 -10.69 -12.23
N SER A 211 -1.52 -9.70 -11.48
CA SER A 211 -1.27 -9.83 -10.03
C SER A 211 -2.47 -9.50 -9.16
N TRP A 212 -3.62 -9.10 -9.74
CA TRP A 212 -4.82 -8.75 -9.01
C TRP A 212 -6.04 -9.56 -9.47
N PRO A 213 -6.24 -10.78 -8.92
CA PRO A 213 -7.33 -11.69 -9.34
C PRO A 213 -8.72 -11.09 -9.26
N TYR A 214 -8.94 -10.15 -8.32
CA TYR A 214 -10.18 -9.39 -8.23
C TYR A 214 -10.51 -8.70 -9.56
N LEU A 215 -9.54 -8.26 -10.36
CA LEU A 215 -9.83 -7.60 -11.64
C LEU A 215 -10.23 -8.56 -12.77
N TRP A 216 -10.06 -9.89 -12.64
CA TRP A 216 -10.14 -10.79 -13.79
C TRP A 216 -11.52 -10.86 -14.44
N THR A 217 -12.58 -10.90 -13.64
CA THR A 217 -13.94 -11.05 -14.15
C THR A 217 -14.54 -9.75 -14.68
N ASN A 218 -14.15 -8.60 -14.16
CA ASN A 218 -14.67 -7.30 -14.61
C ASN A 218 -13.71 -6.14 -14.25
N PRO A 219 -12.59 -5.98 -14.98
CA PRO A 219 -11.45 -5.21 -14.48
C PRO A 219 -11.72 -3.72 -14.34
N ILE A 220 -12.41 -3.10 -15.30
CA ILE A 220 -12.62 -1.64 -15.28
C ILE A 220 -13.55 -1.24 -14.13
N PRO A 221 -14.78 -1.78 -14.02
CA PRO A 221 -15.67 -1.49 -12.90
C PRO A 221 -15.06 -1.85 -11.55
N ARG A 222 -14.40 -3.02 -11.42
CA ARG A 222 -13.80 -3.44 -10.15
C ARG A 222 -12.64 -2.54 -9.73
N PHE A 223 -11.85 -2.03 -10.67
CA PHE A 223 -10.79 -1.07 -10.35
C PHE A 223 -11.37 0.23 -9.77
N PHE A 224 -12.40 0.80 -10.41
CA PHE A 224 -13.06 2.01 -9.92
C PHE A 224 -13.83 1.78 -8.61
N GLN A 225 -14.44 0.60 -8.46
CA GLN A 225 -15.05 0.17 -7.21
C GLN A 225 -14.02 0.14 -6.08
N SER A 226 -12.84 -0.46 -6.29
CA SER A 226 -11.78 -0.47 -5.28
C SER A 226 -11.26 0.94 -4.94
N LEU A 227 -11.21 1.85 -5.92
CA LEU A 227 -10.87 3.25 -5.67
C LEU A 227 -11.95 3.95 -4.81
N GLN A 228 -13.22 3.72 -5.13
CA GLN A 228 -14.35 4.26 -4.37
C GLN A 228 -14.39 3.70 -2.94
N GLU A 229 -14.27 2.37 -2.80
CA GLU A 229 -14.21 1.68 -1.50
C GLU A 229 -13.03 2.14 -0.65
N MET A 230 -11.88 2.49 -1.24
CA MET A 230 -10.79 3.10 -0.48
C MET A 230 -11.15 4.50 0.01
N SER A 231 -11.73 5.34 -0.86
CA SER A 231 -12.07 6.73 -0.52
C SER A 231 -13.19 6.85 0.51
N LEU A 232 -14.13 5.90 0.49
CA LEU A 232 -15.30 5.83 1.37
C LEU A 232 -15.17 4.71 2.40
N TYR A 233 -13.96 4.19 2.65
CA TYR A 233 -13.78 2.97 3.43
C TYR A 233 -14.49 3.12 4.78
N PRO A 234 -15.58 2.35 5.03
CA PRO A 234 -16.44 2.55 6.17
C PRO A 234 -15.81 1.87 7.39
N TRP A 235 -14.59 2.27 7.74
CA TRP A 235 -14.02 1.89 9.01
C TRP A 235 -14.73 2.70 10.10
N LEU A 236 -15.68 2.03 10.74
CA LEU A 236 -16.51 2.57 11.83
C LEU A 236 -15.74 2.78 13.14
N GLY A 237 -14.43 2.46 13.16
CA GLY A 237 -13.59 2.67 14.32
C GLY A 237 -13.34 4.16 14.57
N GLY A 238 -13.20 4.51 15.85
CA GLY A 238 -12.76 5.84 16.26
C GLY A 238 -11.25 5.95 16.22
N VAL A 239 -10.74 7.15 15.95
CA VAL A 239 -9.33 7.50 16.02
C VAL A 239 -9.12 8.38 17.25
N ILE A 240 -8.18 8.02 18.11
CA ILE A 240 -7.79 8.84 19.26
C ILE A 240 -6.81 9.92 18.79
N PHE A 241 -7.18 11.19 18.96
CA PHE A 241 -6.31 12.31 18.66
C PHE A 241 -6.45 13.45 19.68
N ASN A 242 -5.33 13.81 20.28
CA ASN A 242 -5.20 14.76 21.37
C ASN A 242 -6.22 14.56 22.52
N GLY A 243 -6.49 13.30 22.88
CA GLY A 243 -7.37 12.90 23.99
C GLY A 243 -8.87 12.85 23.64
N SER A 244 -9.21 13.11 22.38
CA SER A 244 -10.58 13.04 21.88
C SER A 244 -10.71 11.93 20.84
N GLN A 245 -11.87 11.28 20.79
CA GLN A 245 -12.19 10.29 19.78
C GLN A 245 -12.84 10.96 18.56
N TYR A 246 -12.29 10.70 17.38
CA TYR A 246 -12.77 11.21 16.10
C TYR A 246 -13.23 10.07 15.20
N GLN A 247 -14.17 10.34 14.29
CA GLN A 247 -14.42 9.43 13.17
C GLN A 247 -13.28 9.55 12.16
N SER A 248 -12.91 8.43 11.51
CA SER A 248 -11.82 8.41 10.53
C SER A 248 -12.00 9.37 9.35
N THR A 249 -13.25 9.76 9.07
CA THR A 249 -13.65 10.71 8.01
C THR A 249 -13.78 12.16 8.46
N ASP A 250 -13.71 12.44 9.77
CA ASP A 250 -13.84 13.78 10.35
C ASP A 250 -12.67 14.15 11.24
N LEU A 251 -11.46 13.96 10.69
CA LEU A 251 -10.22 14.31 11.38
C LEU A 251 -9.94 15.82 11.30
N PRO A 252 -9.42 16.44 12.36
CA PRO A 252 -9.03 17.84 12.32
C PRO A 252 -7.86 18.06 11.36
N ILE A 253 -7.79 19.25 10.75
CA ILE A 253 -6.70 19.66 9.83
C ILE A 253 -5.31 19.52 10.48
N SER A 254 -5.24 19.65 11.81
CA SER A 254 -4.02 19.48 12.60
C SER A 254 -3.56 18.03 12.76
N TYR A 255 -4.38 17.03 12.43
CA TYR A 255 -4.10 15.61 12.65
C TYR A 255 -2.77 15.18 12.03
N LEU A 256 -2.66 15.27 10.70
CA LEU A 256 -1.46 14.86 9.97
C LEU A 256 -0.22 15.71 10.32
N PRO A 257 -0.27 17.06 10.32
CA PRO A 257 0.89 17.86 10.70
C PRO A 257 1.40 17.54 12.11
N THR A 258 0.49 17.32 13.06
CA THR A 258 0.85 17.00 14.45
C THR A 258 1.51 15.64 14.53
N LEU A 259 0.87 14.58 14.00
CA LEU A 259 1.44 13.23 14.05
C LEU A 259 2.78 13.13 13.33
N LEU A 260 2.91 13.76 12.16
CA LEU A 260 4.18 13.82 11.44
C LEU A 260 5.28 14.52 12.24
N ALA A 261 4.94 15.56 13.02
CA ALA A 261 5.88 16.29 13.86
C ALA A 261 6.30 15.50 15.11
N ILE A 262 5.43 14.63 15.64
CA ILE A 262 5.67 13.93 16.92
C ILE A 262 6.05 12.45 16.78
N GLN A 263 5.74 11.76 15.67
CA GLN A 263 6.11 10.34 15.47
C GLN A 263 7.38 10.15 14.65
N LEU A 264 7.92 11.22 14.06
CA LEU A 264 9.26 11.23 13.47
C LEU A 264 10.26 11.77 14.48
N THR A 265 11.51 11.32 14.41
CA THR A 265 12.56 11.81 15.30
C THR A 265 12.81 13.30 15.09
N GLU A 266 13.15 14.00 16.16
CA GLU A 266 13.29 15.46 16.23
C GLU A 266 14.20 16.05 15.12
N PRO A 267 15.33 15.42 14.73
CA PRO A 267 16.20 15.96 13.70
C PRO A 267 15.57 16.00 12.30
N VAL A 268 14.57 15.17 12.00
CA VAL A 268 14.05 14.97 10.64
C VAL A 268 13.52 16.27 10.04
N TRP A 269 12.65 16.98 10.75
CA TRP A 269 12.04 18.21 10.24
C TRP A 269 13.04 19.35 10.15
N LEU A 270 13.94 19.50 11.13
CA LEU A 270 14.99 20.51 11.09
C LEU A 270 15.91 20.33 9.87
N LEU A 271 16.37 19.10 9.64
CA LEU A 271 17.23 18.78 8.50
C LEU A 271 16.47 18.88 7.17
N SER A 272 15.21 18.44 7.12
CA SER A 272 14.40 18.53 5.91
C SER A 272 14.18 19.99 5.50
N LEU A 273 13.82 20.87 6.45
CA LEU A 273 13.65 22.30 6.22
C LEU A 273 14.96 22.97 5.76
N ALA A 274 16.09 22.67 6.42
CA ALA A 274 17.40 23.13 5.97
C ALA A 274 17.72 22.67 4.54
N GLY A 275 17.36 21.43 4.21
CA GLY A 275 17.47 20.84 2.88
C GLY A 275 16.69 21.60 1.82
N TRP A 276 15.43 21.94 2.10
CA TRP A 276 14.60 22.77 1.23
C TRP A 276 15.23 24.13 0.97
N VAL A 277 15.71 24.82 2.00
CA VAL A 277 16.39 26.12 1.88
C VAL A 277 17.61 26.00 0.96
N VAL A 278 18.48 25.01 1.19
CA VAL A 278 19.68 24.78 0.38
C VAL A 278 19.32 24.43 -1.08
N ALA A 279 18.31 23.59 -1.29
CA ALA A 279 17.87 23.18 -2.62
C ALA A 279 17.30 24.37 -3.42
N VAL A 280 16.55 25.26 -2.77
CA VAL A 280 15.98 26.47 -3.36
C VAL A 280 17.04 27.55 -3.61
N GLN A 281 18.13 27.60 -2.82
CA GLN A 281 19.25 28.50 -3.11
C GLN A 281 20.11 28.01 -4.28
N ASN A 282 20.27 26.69 -4.44
CA ASN A 282 21.01 26.05 -5.55
C ASN A 282 20.08 25.53 -6.66
N LYS A 283 19.15 26.38 -7.14
CA LYS A 283 18.08 25.96 -8.08
C LYS A 283 18.62 25.22 -9.30
N GLU A 284 19.71 25.69 -9.90
CA GLU A 284 20.24 25.09 -11.13
C GLU A 284 20.61 23.60 -10.97
N LYS A 285 21.11 23.20 -9.80
CA LYS A 285 21.55 21.81 -9.55
C LYS A 285 20.47 20.94 -8.93
N LYS A 286 19.49 21.51 -8.24
CA LYS A 286 18.52 20.76 -7.41
C LYS A 286 17.06 20.93 -7.86
N ARG A 287 16.79 21.67 -8.94
CA ARG A 287 15.43 21.93 -9.44
C ARG A 287 14.58 20.66 -9.60
N THR A 288 15.10 19.63 -10.26
CA THR A 288 14.33 18.38 -10.46
C THR A 288 13.98 17.71 -9.14
N LEU A 289 14.88 17.72 -8.16
CA LEU A 289 14.63 17.16 -6.83
C LEU A 289 13.55 17.95 -6.08
N VAL A 290 13.59 19.29 -6.16
CA VAL A 290 12.56 20.18 -5.61
C VAL A 290 11.19 19.90 -6.26
N GLU A 291 11.14 19.83 -7.59
CA GLU A 291 9.92 19.53 -8.36
C GLU A 291 9.34 18.16 -7.94
N VAL A 292 10.16 17.11 -7.91
CA VAL A 292 9.75 15.77 -7.49
C VAL A 292 9.31 15.73 -6.03
N ALA A 293 9.99 16.43 -5.12
CA ALA A 293 9.61 16.45 -3.71
C ALA A 293 8.28 17.20 -3.46
N LEU A 294 8.02 18.27 -4.22
CA LEU A 294 6.72 18.95 -4.20
C LEU A 294 5.61 18.02 -4.69
N LEU A 295 5.85 17.36 -5.82
CA LEU A 295 4.89 16.42 -6.42
C LEU A 295 4.64 15.20 -5.53
N TRP A 296 5.68 14.63 -4.91
CA TRP A 296 5.63 13.37 -4.16
C TRP A 296 5.17 13.57 -2.72
N PHE A 297 5.57 14.64 -2.04
CA PHE A 297 5.22 14.85 -0.63
C PHE A 297 4.18 15.95 -0.43
N VAL A 298 4.47 17.18 -0.88
CA VAL A 298 3.67 18.36 -0.52
C VAL A 298 2.26 18.28 -1.11
N ILE A 299 2.13 18.00 -2.41
CA ILE A 299 0.81 17.94 -3.06
C ILE A 299 -0.07 16.84 -2.46
N PRO A 300 0.40 15.58 -2.31
CA PRO A 300 -0.39 14.54 -1.67
C PRO A 300 -0.74 14.87 -0.23
N LEU A 301 0.21 15.40 0.57
CA LEU A 301 -0.06 15.79 1.95
C LEU A 301 -1.21 16.81 2.03
N LEU A 302 -1.16 17.86 1.21
CA LEU A 302 -2.23 18.86 1.16
C LEU A 302 -3.54 18.26 0.67
N ALA A 303 -3.50 17.31 -0.28
CA ALA A 303 -4.70 16.59 -0.71
C ALA A 303 -5.32 15.77 0.42
N PHE A 304 -4.53 15.00 1.19
CA PHE A 304 -5.01 14.25 2.36
C PHE A 304 -5.66 15.17 3.39
N ILE A 305 -5.05 16.33 3.67
CA ILE A 305 -5.55 17.31 4.65
C ILE A 305 -6.85 17.97 4.17
N PHE A 306 -6.85 18.54 2.95
CA PHE A 306 -7.97 19.37 2.49
C PHE A 306 -9.13 18.57 1.91
N MET A 307 -8.87 17.40 1.32
CA MET A 307 -9.92 16.51 0.85
C MET A 307 -10.47 15.60 1.96
N ARG A 308 -9.95 15.71 3.19
CA ARG A 308 -10.36 14.91 4.36
C ARG A 308 -10.44 13.41 4.04
N ILE A 309 -9.40 12.90 3.39
CA ILE A 309 -9.33 11.46 3.06
C ILE A 309 -9.30 10.69 4.37
N ALA A 310 -10.10 9.63 4.47
CA ALA A 310 -10.22 8.84 5.69
C ALA A 310 -8.86 8.26 6.11
N LEU A 311 -8.48 8.49 7.37
CA LEU A 311 -7.27 7.93 7.95
C LEU A 311 -7.58 7.31 9.31
N TYR A 312 -6.82 6.27 9.65
CA TYR A 312 -6.92 5.59 10.95
C TYR A 312 -5.59 4.94 11.29
N ASP A 313 -5.44 4.58 12.57
CA ASP A 313 -4.22 3.96 13.09
C ASP A 313 -2.98 4.84 12.76
N ASN A 314 -3.07 6.12 13.12
CA ASN A 314 -2.11 7.18 12.79
C ASN A 314 -2.03 7.50 11.28
N PHE A 315 -0.81 7.63 10.72
CA PHE A 315 -0.57 7.97 9.31
C PHE A 315 0.04 6.81 8.49
N ARG A 316 0.00 5.58 9.00
CA ARG A 316 0.64 4.40 8.36
C ARG A 316 0.20 4.17 6.92
N GLN A 317 -0.98 4.63 6.56
CA GLN A 317 -1.53 4.48 5.21
C GLN A 317 -0.84 5.35 4.16
N ILE A 318 -0.11 6.39 4.60
CA ILE A 318 0.55 7.38 3.74
C ILE A 318 2.08 7.33 3.82
N LEU A 319 2.67 6.29 4.40
CA LEU A 319 4.15 6.20 4.53
C LEU A 319 4.89 6.37 3.18
N PHE A 320 4.25 5.97 2.07
CA PHE A 320 4.78 6.11 0.71
C PHE A 320 5.08 7.55 0.28
N ILE A 321 4.51 8.58 0.93
CA ILE A 321 4.80 9.99 0.60
C ILE A 321 5.96 10.59 1.42
N LEU A 322 6.45 9.89 2.45
CA LEU A 322 7.51 10.39 3.35
C LEU A 322 8.94 10.44 2.77
N PRO A 323 9.37 9.59 1.82
CA PRO A 323 10.77 9.56 1.37
C PRO A 323 11.37 10.92 0.96
N PRO A 324 10.66 11.84 0.28
CA PRO A 324 11.17 13.18 -0.02
C PRO A 324 11.63 14.00 1.20
N ILE A 325 11.02 13.81 2.37
CA ILE A 325 11.43 14.49 3.61
C ILE A 325 12.89 14.17 3.93
N PHE A 326 13.24 12.89 3.83
CA PHE A 326 14.58 12.37 4.10
C PHE A 326 15.56 12.67 2.96
N LEU A 327 15.09 12.71 1.70
CA LEU A 327 15.91 13.20 0.59
C LEU A 327 16.35 14.65 0.83
N MET A 328 15.46 15.50 1.32
CA MET A 328 15.81 16.88 1.69
C MET A 328 16.75 16.95 2.90
N ALA A 329 16.57 16.12 3.92
CA ALA A 329 17.58 15.98 4.98
C ALA A 329 18.96 15.58 4.41
N GLY A 330 18.99 14.74 3.37
CA GLY A 330 20.20 14.42 2.62
C GLY A 330 20.87 15.61 1.94
N VAL A 331 20.08 16.55 1.42
CA VAL A 331 20.58 17.82 0.85
C VAL A 331 21.21 18.69 1.95
N ALA A 332 20.63 18.72 3.15
CA ALA A 332 21.23 19.42 4.29
C ALA A 332 22.59 18.81 4.68
N PHE A 333 22.70 17.47 4.71
CA PHE A 333 23.99 16.82 4.93
C PHE A 333 25.00 17.17 3.84
N GLU A 334 24.62 17.16 2.56
CA GLU A 334 25.48 17.51 1.42
C GLU A 334 26.00 18.96 1.46
N ALA A 335 25.27 19.86 2.11
CA ALA A 335 25.69 21.24 2.30
C ALA A 335 26.93 21.36 3.20
N ILE A 336 27.13 20.42 4.13
CA ILE A 336 28.27 20.40 5.05
C ILE A 336 29.52 19.92 4.31
N LYS A 337 30.44 20.85 4.01
CA LYS A 337 31.66 20.56 3.23
C LYS A 337 32.74 19.78 3.99
N ASN A 338 32.80 19.96 5.31
CA ASN A 338 33.76 19.23 6.13
C ASN A 338 33.20 17.83 6.46
N VAL A 339 33.85 16.79 5.93
CA VAL A 339 33.42 15.40 6.07
C VAL A 339 33.31 14.96 7.54
N LYS A 340 34.19 15.43 8.43
CA LYS A 340 34.13 15.09 9.86
C LYS A 340 32.86 15.65 10.50
N TRP A 341 32.55 16.92 10.26
CA TRP A 341 31.34 17.55 10.78
C TRP A 341 30.07 16.98 10.15
N GLN A 342 30.11 16.64 8.87
CA GLN A 342 29.01 15.94 8.20
C GLN A 342 28.74 14.58 8.86
N ALA A 343 29.79 13.79 9.11
CA ALA A 343 29.67 12.50 9.78
C ALA A 343 29.15 12.63 11.22
N VAL A 344 29.66 13.59 11.99
CA VAL A 344 29.18 13.89 13.36
C VAL A 344 27.69 14.26 13.32
N LEU A 345 27.29 15.17 12.44
CA LEU A 345 25.89 15.57 12.31
C LEU A 345 24.99 14.39 11.95
N ILE A 346 25.42 13.54 11.00
CA ILE A 346 24.69 12.31 10.65
C ILE A 346 24.54 11.44 11.89
N VAL A 347 25.64 11.07 12.56
CA VAL A 347 25.60 10.18 13.74
C VAL A 347 24.68 10.73 14.82
N VAL A 348 24.83 12.00 15.19
CA VAL A 348 23.99 12.65 16.22
C VAL A 348 22.51 12.64 15.81
N SER A 349 22.21 12.86 14.53
CA SER A 349 20.83 12.85 14.02
C SER A 349 20.18 11.47 14.03
N LEU A 350 20.98 10.39 14.05
CA LEU A 350 20.47 9.01 14.13
C LEU A 350 20.22 8.55 15.57
N LEU A 351 20.87 9.17 16.57
CA LEU A 351 20.78 8.73 17.96
C LEU A 351 19.35 8.63 18.50
N PRO A 352 18.45 9.63 18.33
CA PRO A 352 17.09 9.51 18.84
C PRO A 352 16.33 8.31 18.26
N GLY A 353 16.57 8.01 16.99
CA GLY A 353 15.95 6.87 16.31
C GLY A 353 16.48 5.52 16.82
N VAL A 354 17.80 5.39 16.96
CA VAL A 354 18.41 4.19 17.53
C VAL A 354 17.96 3.96 18.97
N ILE A 355 17.94 5.01 19.79
CA ILE A 355 17.48 4.93 21.18
C ILE A 355 16.00 4.53 21.22
N GLY A 356 15.15 5.15 20.40
CA GLY A 356 13.73 4.81 20.33
C GLY A 356 13.49 3.36 19.90
N ILE A 357 14.24 2.85 18.92
CA ILE A 357 14.14 1.45 18.49
C ILE A 357 14.53 0.51 19.63
N LEU A 358 15.69 0.74 20.26
CA LEU A 358 16.18 -0.13 21.33
C LEU A 358 15.27 -0.10 22.58
N ALA A 359 14.74 1.07 22.93
CA ALA A 359 13.89 1.23 24.11
C ALA A 359 12.51 0.60 23.94
N LEU A 360 11.97 0.62 22.72
CA LEU A 360 10.60 0.17 22.45
C LEU A 360 10.51 -1.22 21.87
N HIS A 361 11.60 -1.85 21.41
CA HIS A 361 11.55 -3.16 20.76
C HIS A 361 10.72 -4.19 21.55
N PRO A 362 9.76 -4.91 20.93
CA PRO A 362 9.33 -4.89 19.51
C PRO A 362 8.14 -3.96 19.17
N TYR A 363 7.89 -2.92 19.96
CA TYR A 363 6.79 -1.95 19.86
C TYR A 363 7.22 -0.60 19.26
N GLU A 364 8.22 -0.55 18.39
CA GLU A 364 8.79 0.72 17.89
C GLU A 364 7.75 1.59 17.15
N TYR A 365 6.64 1.00 16.71
CA TYR A 365 5.57 1.69 16.02
C TYR A 365 4.71 2.60 16.91
N ILE A 366 4.73 2.42 18.24
CA ILE A 366 4.06 3.31 19.19
C ILE A 366 4.93 4.52 19.56
N TYR A 367 6.07 4.71 18.88
CA TYR A 367 7.01 5.76 19.19
C TYR A 367 6.41 7.17 19.04
N TYR A 368 6.66 7.97 20.07
CA TYR A 368 6.48 9.42 20.05
C TYR A 368 7.78 10.08 20.52
N ASN A 369 8.11 11.22 19.94
CA ASN A 369 9.36 11.92 20.19
C ASN A 369 9.31 12.75 21.49
N GLN A 370 10.44 13.31 21.88
CA GLN A 370 10.58 14.02 23.15
C GLN A 370 9.84 15.37 23.18
N PHE A 371 9.44 15.94 22.04
CA PHE A 371 8.63 17.16 22.02
C PHE A 371 7.23 16.96 22.63
N VAL A 372 6.74 15.72 22.63
CA VAL A 372 5.48 15.34 23.30
C VAL A 372 5.70 14.56 24.60
N GLY A 373 6.95 14.43 25.05
CA GLY A 373 7.31 13.71 26.28
C GLY A 373 7.44 12.19 26.11
N GLY A 374 7.77 11.72 24.90
CA GLY A 374 7.91 10.29 24.63
C GLY A 374 6.56 9.56 24.61
N VAL A 375 6.61 8.23 24.76
CA VAL A 375 5.40 7.39 24.78
C VAL A 375 4.54 7.72 26.00
N ASN A 376 5.15 7.94 27.16
CA ASN A 376 4.44 8.32 28.38
C ASN A 376 3.61 9.61 28.22
N GLY A 377 4.15 10.62 27.53
CA GLY A 377 3.43 11.87 27.28
C GLY A 377 2.32 11.79 26.21
N ALA A 378 2.27 10.68 25.47
CA ALA A 378 1.32 10.45 24.39
C ALA A 378 0.16 9.49 24.75
N LYS A 379 0.28 8.68 25.81
CA LYS A 379 -0.58 7.50 26.09
C LYS A 379 -2.08 7.75 26.18
N ASP A 380 -2.49 8.92 26.68
CA ASP A 380 -3.91 9.29 26.79
C ASP A 380 -4.34 10.26 25.69
N ARG A 381 -3.43 10.60 24.78
CA ARG A 381 -3.60 11.65 23.78
C ARG A 381 -3.63 11.11 22.37
N PHE A 382 -2.92 10.03 22.08
CA PHE A 382 -2.77 9.50 20.73
C PHE A 382 -2.82 7.97 20.74
N GLU A 383 -3.02 7.38 19.56
CA GLU A 383 -3.08 5.93 19.40
C GLU A 383 -1.80 5.23 19.90
N MET A 384 -1.99 4.17 20.68
CA MET A 384 -0.93 3.30 21.22
C MET A 384 -0.86 1.96 20.47
N ASP A 385 -0.98 0.81 21.15
CA ASP A 385 -0.86 -0.52 20.52
C ASP A 385 -2.12 -0.88 19.69
N TYR A 386 -2.38 -0.12 18.63
CA TYR A 386 -3.58 -0.27 17.79
C TYR A 386 -3.61 -1.56 16.95
N TRP A 387 -2.48 -2.25 16.82
CA TRP A 387 -2.39 -3.59 16.23
C TRP A 387 -2.52 -4.73 17.26
N ALA A 388 -2.56 -4.42 18.56
CA ALA A 388 -2.60 -5.39 19.65
C ALA A 388 -1.47 -6.44 19.58
N ILE A 389 -0.25 -6.03 19.23
CA ILE A 389 0.88 -6.97 19.18
C ILE A 389 1.27 -7.45 20.59
N SER A 390 0.91 -6.70 21.63
CA SER A 390 0.99 -7.10 23.04
C SER A 390 0.26 -8.41 23.35
N TYR A 391 -0.69 -8.83 22.52
CA TYR A 391 -1.44 -10.07 22.76
C TYR A 391 -0.57 -11.32 22.69
N ARG A 392 0.59 -11.24 22.03
CA ARG A 392 1.59 -12.30 22.12
C ARG A 392 2.12 -12.45 23.55
N GLU A 393 2.55 -11.36 24.17
CA GLU A 393 3.03 -11.37 25.56
C GLU A 393 1.90 -11.73 26.53
N ALA A 394 0.68 -11.31 26.24
CA ALA A 394 -0.48 -11.68 27.04
C ALA A 394 -0.74 -13.19 26.99
N ALA A 395 -0.65 -13.80 25.80
CA ALA A 395 -0.78 -15.24 25.63
C ALA A 395 0.32 -15.99 26.37
N ASP A 396 1.57 -15.54 26.28
CA ASP A 396 2.69 -16.13 27.02
C ASP A 396 2.44 -16.14 28.54
N TYR A 397 1.91 -15.04 29.09
CA TYR A 397 1.52 -14.97 30.50
C TYR A 397 0.39 -15.96 30.82
N VAL A 398 -0.74 -15.88 30.11
CA VAL A 398 -1.91 -16.74 30.38
C VAL A 398 -1.55 -18.23 30.26
N ASN A 399 -0.74 -18.61 29.26
CA ASN A 399 -0.25 -19.98 29.09
C ASN A 399 0.48 -20.51 30.33
N SER A 400 1.19 -19.63 31.04
CA SER A 400 2.00 -19.99 32.21
C SER A 400 1.17 -20.13 33.50
N VAL A 401 0.00 -19.50 33.59
CA VAL A 401 -0.81 -19.43 34.82
C VAL A 401 -2.19 -20.09 34.73
N ALA A 402 -2.74 -20.26 33.52
CA ALA A 402 -4.09 -20.76 33.33
C ALA A 402 -4.19 -22.28 33.51
N THR A 403 -5.30 -22.71 34.13
CA THR A 403 -5.58 -24.13 34.33
C THR A 403 -5.83 -24.86 33.00
N PRO A 404 -5.70 -26.20 32.94
CA PRO A 404 -6.00 -26.95 31.72
C PRO A 404 -7.46 -26.75 31.28
N ASN A 405 -7.66 -26.45 30.00
CA ASN A 405 -8.98 -26.15 29.39
C ASN A 405 -9.71 -24.91 29.92
N ALA A 406 -8.96 -23.94 30.47
CA ALA A 406 -9.53 -22.70 30.95
C ALA A 406 -10.25 -21.90 29.84
N ASP A 407 -11.37 -21.28 30.21
CA ASP A 407 -12.11 -20.33 29.37
C ASP A 407 -11.47 -18.93 29.51
N VAL A 408 -11.03 -18.34 28.40
CA VAL A 408 -10.34 -17.05 28.36
C VAL A 408 -11.07 -16.10 27.42
N TRP A 409 -11.47 -14.95 27.95
CA TRP A 409 -12.00 -13.85 27.16
C TRP A 409 -10.87 -13.02 26.58
N VAL A 410 -10.91 -12.71 25.28
CA VAL A 410 -9.97 -11.78 24.65
C VAL A 410 -10.75 -10.72 23.89
N GLU A 411 -10.70 -9.49 24.41
CA GLU A 411 -11.36 -8.35 23.80
C GLU A 411 -10.59 -7.87 22.56
N GLY A 412 -11.27 -7.44 21.50
CA GLY A 412 -10.61 -6.99 20.27
C GLY A 412 -10.15 -8.14 19.37
N PRO A 413 -8.95 -8.09 18.75
CA PRO A 413 -8.51 -9.06 17.75
C PRO A 413 -8.04 -10.38 18.37
N ALA A 414 -8.96 -11.15 18.96
CA ALA A 414 -8.70 -12.40 19.66
C ALA A 414 -7.84 -13.39 18.86
N GLN A 415 -7.97 -13.42 17.53
CA GLN A 415 -7.14 -14.25 16.66
C GLN A 415 -5.63 -14.03 16.83
N LEU A 416 -5.18 -12.83 17.22
CA LEU A 416 -3.76 -12.55 17.44
C LEU A 416 -3.25 -13.21 18.73
N PHE A 417 -4.09 -13.26 19.77
CA PHE A 417 -3.81 -13.99 20.99
C PHE A 417 -3.82 -15.50 20.75
N SER A 418 -4.83 -16.01 20.04
CA SER A 418 -5.01 -17.45 19.79
C SER A 418 -3.83 -18.10 19.06
N LEU A 419 -3.08 -17.36 18.23
CA LEU A 419 -1.88 -17.86 17.55
C LEU A 419 -0.77 -18.31 18.52
N PHE A 420 -0.77 -17.78 19.74
CA PHE A 420 0.26 -18.03 20.75
C PHE A 420 -0.29 -18.74 22.00
N ALA A 421 -1.61 -18.88 22.12
CA ALA A 421 -2.24 -19.59 23.23
C ALA A 421 -1.99 -21.11 23.17
N ARG A 422 -1.96 -21.79 24.32
CA ARG A 422 -1.94 -23.27 24.35
C ARG A 422 -3.20 -23.83 23.67
N GLU A 423 -3.07 -24.97 22.99
CA GLU A 423 -4.18 -25.59 22.25
C GLU A 423 -5.36 -26.02 23.12
N ASP A 424 -5.15 -26.25 24.42
CA ASP A 424 -6.22 -26.64 25.35
C ASP A 424 -7.09 -25.46 25.79
N LEU A 425 -6.60 -24.21 25.71
CA LEU A 425 -7.34 -23.03 26.15
C LEU A 425 -8.51 -22.73 25.21
N LYS A 426 -9.66 -22.38 25.78
CA LYS A 426 -10.85 -21.99 25.02
C LYS A 426 -10.91 -20.47 24.95
N ILE A 427 -10.63 -19.93 23.77
CA ILE A 427 -10.56 -18.49 23.54
C ILE A 427 -11.89 -17.97 23.01
N TYR A 428 -12.43 -16.94 23.66
CA TYR A 428 -13.68 -16.28 23.30
C TYR A 428 -13.40 -14.84 22.87
N SER A 429 -13.99 -14.43 21.75
CA SER A 429 -13.85 -13.07 21.20
C SER A 429 -14.99 -12.14 21.58
N SER A 430 -14.83 -10.83 21.37
CA SER A 430 -15.84 -9.78 21.67
C SER A 430 -17.27 -10.07 21.18
N GLY A 431 -17.43 -10.87 20.11
CA GLY A 431 -18.73 -11.26 19.56
C GLY A 431 -19.35 -12.52 20.18
N GLU A 432 -18.71 -13.11 21.19
CA GLU A 432 -19.02 -14.44 21.74
C GLU A 432 -19.30 -14.42 23.26
N LEU A 433 -19.74 -13.26 23.80
CA LEU A 433 -20.01 -12.96 25.23
C LEU A 433 -20.84 -14.04 25.95
N ASP A 434 -21.72 -14.76 25.26
CA ASP A 434 -22.69 -15.68 25.88
C ASP A 434 -22.29 -17.17 25.81
N ARG A 435 -21.01 -17.51 25.59
CA ARG A 435 -20.60 -18.91 25.34
C ARG A 435 -19.86 -19.61 26.49
N ALA A 436 -19.58 -18.94 27.61
CA ALA A 436 -19.05 -19.59 28.81
C ALA A 436 -19.82 -19.12 30.07
N GLU A 437 -19.94 -20.00 31.07
CA GLU A 437 -20.57 -19.65 32.35
C GLU A 437 -19.71 -18.68 33.18
N SER A 438 -18.38 -18.75 33.01
CA SER A 438 -17.39 -17.87 33.63
C SER A 438 -16.09 -17.91 32.84
N TYR A 439 -15.28 -16.86 32.94
CA TYR A 439 -13.93 -16.80 32.36
C TYR A 439 -12.88 -16.81 33.47
N GLU A 440 -11.83 -17.62 33.34
CA GLU A 440 -10.72 -17.61 34.30
C GLU A 440 -9.86 -16.35 34.14
N TYR A 441 -9.69 -15.90 32.89
CA TYR A 441 -8.97 -14.67 32.56
C TYR A 441 -9.68 -13.86 31.49
N VAL A 442 -9.53 -12.55 31.58
CA VAL A 442 -10.00 -11.56 30.60
C VAL A 442 -8.80 -10.75 30.13
N VAL A 443 -8.53 -10.75 28.83
CA VAL A 443 -7.41 -10.03 28.20
C VAL A 443 -7.96 -8.85 27.42
N THR A 444 -7.49 -7.65 27.74
CA THR A 444 -7.97 -6.39 27.16
C THR A 444 -6.80 -5.48 26.84
N PHE A 445 -6.66 -5.06 25.59
CA PHE A 445 -5.81 -3.91 25.24
C PHE A 445 -6.45 -2.57 25.59
N THR A 446 -5.65 -1.52 25.69
CA THR A 446 -6.10 -0.19 26.17
C THR A 446 -6.82 0.63 25.10
N ARG A 447 -6.81 0.19 23.85
CA ARG A 447 -7.53 0.87 22.78
C ARG A 447 -9.03 0.89 23.10
N TYR A 448 -9.66 2.06 22.96
CA TYR A 448 -11.06 2.31 23.29
C TYR A 448 -11.39 2.14 24.79
N ASN A 449 -10.38 2.22 25.66
CA ASN A 449 -10.51 2.09 27.11
C ASN A 449 -11.13 0.73 27.52
N PHE A 450 -10.85 -0.34 26.78
CA PHE A 450 -11.36 -1.67 27.14
C PHE A 450 -10.76 -2.20 28.45
N ASP A 451 -9.56 -1.76 28.80
CA ASP A 451 -8.96 -1.97 30.11
C ASP A 451 -9.78 -1.34 31.25
N GLU A 452 -10.58 -0.31 31.00
CA GLU A 452 -11.47 0.30 31.99
C GLU A 452 -12.91 -0.22 31.88
N THR A 453 -13.39 -0.49 30.66
CA THR A 453 -14.82 -0.75 30.39
C THR A 453 -15.20 -2.22 30.38
N VAL A 454 -14.27 -3.13 30.06
CA VAL A 454 -14.52 -4.57 30.00
C VAL A 454 -14.09 -5.21 31.30
N TYR A 455 -15.04 -5.80 32.05
CA TYR A 455 -14.82 -6.29 33.41
C TYR A 455 -14.14 -5.25 34.32
N PRO A 456 -14.81 -4.10 34.60
CA PRO A 456 -14.22 -3.00 35.37
C PRO A 456 -13.83 -3.39 36.80
N GLU A 457 -14.60 -4.28 37.43
CA GLU A 457 -14.41 -4.69 38.82
C GLU A 457 -13.43 -5.88 38.99
N ALA A 458 -12.98 -6.49 37.89
CA ALA A 458 -12.09 -7.64 37.95
C ALA A 458 -10.66 -7.23 38.33
N GLU A 459 -10.00 -8.06 39.13
CA GLU A 459 -8.63 -7.80 39.60
C GLU A 459 -7.65 -7.83 38.41
N ILE A 460 -6.86 -6.78 38.22
CA ILE A 460 -5.77 -6.78 37.24
C ILE A 460 -4.60 -7.60 37.81
N VAL A 461 -4.39 -8.79 37.25
CA VAL A 461 -3.35 -9.73 37.68
C VAL A 461 -2.03 -9.57 36.90
N HIS A 462 -2.08 -8.93 35.73
CA HIS A 462 -0.88 -8.63 34.94
C HIS A 462 -1.08 -7.42 34.03
N VAL A 463 -0.01 -6.66 33.80
CA VAL A 463 0.02 -5.44 32.98
C VAL A 463 1.20 -5.52 32.02
N ILE A 464 0.93 -5.34 30.74
CA ILE A 464 1.93 -5.18 29.68
C ILE A 464 2.05 -3.69 29.40
N GLU A 465 3.20 -3.12 29.74
CA GLU A 465 3.48 -1.69 29.58
C GLU A 465 4.79 -1.45 28.80
N ARG A 466 4.87 -0.31 28.11
CA ARG A 466 6.09 0.17 27.47
C ARG A 466 6.25 1.66 27.71
N ASP A 467 7.38 2.05 28.30
CA ASP A 467 7.73 3.45 28.59
C ASP A 467 6.57 4.22 29.25
N GLY A 468 5.96 3.62 30.28
CA GLY A 468 4.85 4.18 31.06
C GLY A 468 3.46 4.15 30.40
N ALA A 469 3.34 3.66 29.16
CA ALA A 469 2.05 3.40 28.52
C ALA A 469 1.61 1.95 28.74
N VAL A 470 0.43 1.76 29.31
CA VAL A 470 -0.21 0.45 29.40
C VAL A 470 -0.77 0.09 28.02
N LEU A 471 -0.41 -1.10 27.53
CA LEU A 471 -0.83 -1.59 26.22
C LEU A 471 -1.91 -2.66 26.38
N THR A 472 -1.78 -3.52 27.38
CA THR A 472 -2.73 -4.61 27.66
C THR A 472 -2.74 -4.95 29.13
N VAL A 473 -3.93 -5.26 29.64
CA VAL A 473 -4.13 -5.77 30.99
C VAL A 473 -4.79 -7.14 30.93
N ILE A 474 -4.45 -7.98 31.90
CA ILE A 474 -5.05 -9.30 32.10
C ILE A 474 -5.74 -9.26 33.45
N LYS A 475 -7.02 -9.60 33.45
CA LYS A 475 -7.90 -9.53 34.61
C LYS A 475 -8.38 -10.90 35.02
N LYS A 476 -8.69 -11.07 36.30
CA LYS A 476 -9.29 -12.26 36.88
C LYS A 476 -10.66 -11.90 37.48
N PRO A 477 -11.77 -12.26 36.79
CA PRO A 477 -13.13 -11.97 37.23
C PRO A 477 -13.57 -12.65 38.54
#